data_AF-A0A9P4RAE6-F1
#
_entry.id   AF-A0A9P4RAE6-F1
#
_cell.length_a   1.000
_cell.length_b   1.000
_cell.length_c   1.000
_cell.angle_alpha   90.00
_cell.angle_beta   90.00
_cell.angle_gamma   90.00
#
_symmetry.space_group_name_H-M   'P 1'
#
loop_
_entity.id
_entity.type
_entity.pdbx_description
1 polymer ?
#
loop_
_entity_poly.entity_id
_entity_poly.type
_entity_poly.pdbx_seq_one_letter_code
_entity_poly.pdbx_strand_id
1 'polypeptide(L)'
;MPTSNHPNSRAQRPLPTLALTGLVLALGVPLAIVAIILERVFVRDVVLGSKTINTGPDSTKTLSFSLLTGPGDAVNAAASISIICSITLILGMWIVRHFSGRNIWGWMLIVPGIANVLGQMGCLAGAFILQAKNGEAKSADEVTFVGGKYITGGKLYTRDAWACMMDKYFHEREGDWAGKACSDLRTGRILIIPMLLCSLVLASLALWQVQRRGGIRWLLHGVGKHSNKPESIGL
;
A
#
# COMPACT_ATOMS: atom_id res chain seq x y z
N MET A 1 26.75 49.46 2.96
CA MET A 1 26.00 48.20 3.10
C MET A 1 25.40 47.85 1.74
N PRO A 2 25.94 46.86 1.00
CA PRO A 2 25.36 46.48 -0.27
C PRO A 2 24.14 45.58 -0.02
N THR A 3 22.98 46.05 -0.44
CA THR A 3 21.75 45.26 -0.51
C THR A 3 21.89 44.25 -1.64
N SER A 4 22.08 42.97 -1.29
CA SER A 4 22.14 41.89 -2.27
C SER A 4 20.75 41.67 -2.88
N ASN A 5 20.54 42.28 -4.05
CA ASN A 5 19.39 42.02 -4.89
C ASN A 5 19.57 40.66 -5.58
N HIS A 6 19.09 39.60 -4.97
CA HIS A 6 18.78 38.35 -5.66
C HIS A 6 17.50 37.72 -5.09
N PRO A 7 16.70 36.97 -5.89
CA PRO A 7 16.85 36.69 -7.31
C PRO A 7 15.56 36.84 -8.13
N ASN A 8 15.74 36.87 -9.45
CA ASN A 8 14.74 36.57 -10.46
C ASN A 8 13.87 35.37 -10.06
N SER A 9 12.67 35.66 -9.54
CA SER A 9 11.57 34.69 -9.51
C SER A 9 11.18 34.44 -10.96
N ARG A 10 11.85 33.48 -11.62
CA ARG A 10 11.33 32.91 -12.87
C ARG A 10 9.92 32.45 -12.53
N ALA A 11 8.92 33.13 -13.09
CA ALA A 11 7.52 32.77 -12.99
C ALA A 11 7.39 31.26 -13.19
N GLN A 12 7.18 30.53 -12.09
CA GLN A 12 7.07 29.09 -12.12
C GLN A 12 5.82 28.77 -12.92
N ARG A 13 5.99 28.20 -14.11
CA ARG A 13 4.85 27.80 -14.95
C ARG A 13 3.93 26.90 -14.11
N PRO A 14 2.62 27.20 -14.00
CA PRO A 14 1.69 26.42 -13.18
C PRO A 14 1.38 25.04 -13.79
N LEU A 15 1.40 24.96 -15.12
CA LEU A 15 1.15 23.75 -15.92
C LEU A 15 1.90 22.48 -15.47
N PRO A 16 3.25 22.47 -15.31
CA PRO A 16 3.96 21.26 -14.90
C PRO A 16 3.60 20.79 -13.49
N THR A 17 3.30 21.70 -12.55
CA THR A 17 2.88 21.29 -11.20
C THR A 17 1.49 20.68 -11.22
N LEU A 18 0.54 21.30 -11.93
CA LEU A 18 -0.80 20.74 -12.10
C LEU A 18 -0.78 19.37 -12.78
N ALA A 19 0.04 19.20 -13.82
CA ALA A 19 0.21 17.92 -14.50
C ALA A 19 0.78 16.84 -13.56
N LEU A 20 1.78 17.19 -12.73
CA LEU A 20 2.35 16.26 -11.75
C LEU A 20 1.35 15.90 -10.66
N THR A 21 0.63 16.87 -10.09
CA THR A 21 -0.43 16.61 -9.11
C THR A 21 -1.52 15.71 -9.69
N GLY A 22 -1.97 15.99 -10.91
CA GLY A 22 -2.94 15.15 -11.61
C GLY A 22 -2.43 13.72 -11.81
N LEU A 23 -1.14 13.56 -12.18
CA LEU A 23 -0.51 12.26 -12.34
C LEU A 23 -0.42 11.50 -11.00
N VAL A 24 -0.04 12.16 -9.91
CA VAL A 24 0.00 11.52 -8.57
C VAL A 24 -1.38 11.02 -8.16
N LEU A 25 -2.40 11.84 -8.40
CA LEU A 25 -3.77 11.50 -8.04
C LEU A 25 -4.32 10.36 -8.89
N ALA A 26 -4.06 10.38 -10.21
CA ALA A 26 -4.48 9.34 -11.14
C ALA A 26 -3.81 7.99 -10.89
N LEU A 27 -2.53 7.97 -10.48
CA LEU A 27 -1.78 6.73 -10.24
C LEU A 27 -2.01 6.16 -8.84
N GLY A 28 -2.13 7.01 -7.81
CA GLY A 28 -2.15 6.57 -6.42
C GLY A 28 -3.54 6.18 -5.90
N VAL A 29 -4.57 6.99 -6.21
CA VAL A 29 -5.87 6.92 -5.54
C VAL A 29 -6.83 5.91 -6.19
N PRO A 30 -7.05 5.90 -7.52
CA PRO A 30 -7.98 4.95 -8.14
C PRO A 30 -7.62 3.48 -7.87
N LEU A 31 -6.35 3.12 -8.00
CA LEU A 31 -5.90 1.74 -7.74
C LEU A 31 -6.13 1.32 -6.29
N ALA A 32 -5.84 2.21 -5.33
CA ALA A 32 -6.08 1.96 -3.92
C ALA A 32 -7.58 1.81 -3.61
N ILE A 33 -8.44 2.62 -4.24
CA ILE A 33 -9.90 2.50 -4.08
C ILE A 33 -10.38 1.15 -4.63
N VAL A 34 -9.94 0.76 -5.82
CA VAL A 34 -10.30 -0.54 -6.41
C VAL A 34 -9.85 -1.67 -5.50
N ALA A 35 -8.64 -1.60 -4.93
CA ALA A 35 -8.15 -2.59 -3.97
C ALA A 35 -9.06 -2.74 -2.75
N ILE A 36 -9.49 -1.62 -2.16
CA ILE A 36 -10.41 -1.61 -1.01
C ILE A 36 -11.77 -2.20 -1.37
N ILE A 37 -12.29 -1.89 -2.56
CA ILE A 37 -13.58 -2.44 -3.03
C ILE A 37 -13.48 -3.96 -3.21
N LEU A 38 -12.39 -4.46 -3.80
CA LEU A 38 -12.16 -5.90 -3.99
C LEU A 38 -11.95 -6.65 -2.67
N GLU A 39 -11.49 -5.98 -1.62
CA GLU A 39 -11.40 -6.59 -0.28
C GLU A 39 -12.74 -6.58 0.48
N ARG A 40 -13.71 -5.76 0.07
CA ARG A 40 -15.05 -5.66 0.67
C ARG A 40 -16.01 -6.77 0.21
N VAL A 41 -15.49 -7.96 -0.03
CA VAL A 41 -16.29 -9.09 -0.51
C VAL A 41 -16.86 -9.88 0.67
N PHE A 42 -18.10 -10.32 0.50
CA PHE A 42 -18.76 -11.22 1.42
C PHE A 42 -18.08 -12.58 1.42
N VAL A 43 -17.58 -12.97 2.58
CA VAL A 43 -17.14 -14.35 2.86
C VAL A 43 -17.85 -14.75 4.13
N ARG A 44 -18.54 -15.89 4.09
CA ARG A 44 -19.27 -16.38 5.26
C ARG A 44 -18.30 -16.59 6.42
N ASP A 45 -18.65 -16.11 7.59
CA ASP A 45 -17.84 -16.33 8.79
C ASP A 45 -17.89 -17.83 9.16
N VAL A 46 -16.75 -18.50 8.98
CA VAL A 46 -16.59 -19.91 9.33
C VAL A 46 -15.64 -20.03 10.50
N VAL A 47 -16.11 -20.66 11.56
CA VAL A 47 -15.26 -21.07 12.69
C VAL A 47 -14.62 -22.41 12.32
N LEU A 48 -13.33 -22.39 11.99
CA LEU A 48 -12.55 -23.55 11.57
C LEU A 48 -12.20 -24.49 12.74
N GLY A 49 -12.24 -23.95 13.97
CA GLY A 49 -12.05 -24.72 15.18
C GLY A 49 -12.23 -23.87 16.43
N SER A 50 -12.27 -24.51 17.58
CA SER A 50 -12.28 -23.83 18.87
C SER A 50 -11.41 -24.55 19.87
N LYS A 51 -10.63 -23.81 20.64
CA LYS A 51 -9.82 -24.35 21.75
C LYS A 51 -10.27 -23.71 23.06
N THR A 52 -10.71 -24.53 24.00
CA THR A 52 -11.02 -24.12 25.36
C THR A 52 -9.74 -24.07 26.18
N ILE A 53 -9.44 -22.91 26.77
CA ILE A 53 -8.32 -22.73 27.69
C ILE A 53 -8.89 -22.48 29.08
N ASN A 54 -8.39 -23.21 30.07
CA ASN A 54 -8.65 -22.91 31.47
C ASN A 54 -7.86 -21.66 31.87
N THR A 55 -8.58 -20.58 32.17
CA THR A 55 -8.04 -19.28 32.61
C THR A 55 -8.12 -19.07 34.12
N GLY A 56 -8.55 -20.10 34.87
CA GLY A 56 -8.60 -20.07 36.33
C GLY A 56 -9.41 -21.24 36.90
N PRO A 57 -9.57 -21.31 38.23
CA PRO A 57 -10.27 -22.41 38.93
C PRO A 57 -11.69 -22.66 38.41
N ASP A 58 -12.39 -21.61 37.96
CA ASP A 58 -13.77 -21.68 37.45
C ASP A 58 -13.99 -20.91 36.12
N SER A 59 -12.92 -20.54 35.40
CA SER A 59 -13.06 -19.75 34.16
C SER A 59 -12.46 -20.48 32.97
N THR A 60 -13.31 -21.01 32.10
CA THR A 60 -12.92 -21.47 30.76
C THR A 60 -13.15 -20.36 29.74
N LYS A 61 -12.17 -20.13 28.86
CA LYS A 61 -12.33 -19.26 27.68
C LYS A 61 -12.18 -20.09 26.43
N THR A 62 -13.21 -20.08 25.58
CA THR A 62 -13.19 -20.73 24.27
C THR A 62 -12.68 -19.75 23.24
N LEU A 63 -11.51 -20.03 22.68
CA LEU A 63 -10.97 -19.29 21.55
C LEU A 63 -11.44 -19.96 20.25
N SER A 64 -12.25 -19.27 19.46
CA SER A 64 -12.61 -19.69 18.11
C SER A 64 -11.56 -19.21 17.11
N PHE A 65 -11.10 -20.12 16.25
CA PHE A 65 -10.22 -19.81 15.13
C PHE A 65 -11.10 -19.56 13.90
N SER A 66 -11.12 -18.31 13.46
CA SER A 66 -11.77 -17.91 12.21
C SER A 66 -10.74 -17.91 11.07
N LEU A 67 -11.22 -17.64 9.86
CA LEU A 67 -10.37 -17.46 8.68
C LEU A 67 -9.31 -16.38 8.90
N LEU A 68 -8.10 -16.62 8.38
CA LEU A 68 -7.04 -15.62 8.45
C LEU A 68 -7.32 -14.50 7.45
N THR A 69 -7.39 -13.27 7.95
CA THR A 69 -7.54 -12.02 7.17
C THR A 69 -6.23 -11.52 6.57
N GLY A 70 -5.10 -12.17 6.88
CA GLY A 70 -3.75 -11.66 6.64
C GLY A 70 -3.47 -11.09 5.24
N PRO A 71 -3.74 -11.80 4.13
CA PRO A 71 -3.56 -11.23 2.79
C PRO A 71 -4.43 -10.00 2.52
N GLY A 72 -5.69 -10.01 2.99
CA GLY A 72 -6.60 -8.87 2.82
C GLY A 72 -6.20 -7.66 3.67
N ASP A 73 -5.68 -7.89 4.87
CA ASP A 73 -5.11 -6.83 5.72
C ASP A 73 -3.89 -6.19 5.04
N ALA A 74 -3.06 -6.99 4.35
CA ALA A 74 -1.94 -6.47 3.59
C ALA A 74 -2.38 -5.60 2.39
N VAL A 75 -3.42 -6.01 1.66
CA VAL A 75 -4.01 -5.21 0.56
C VAL A 75 -4.60 -3.90 1.09
N ASN A 76 -5.36 -3.94 2.18
CA ASN A 76 -5.94 -2.76 2.82
C ASN A 76 -4.87 -1.79 3.36
N ALA A 77 -3.80 -2.34 3.95
CA ALA A 77 -2.65 -1.55 4.38
C ALA A 77 -1.93 -0.89 3.20
N ALA A 78 -1.69 -1.64 2.11
CA ALA A 78 -1.11 -1.13 0.87
C ALA A 78 -1.93 0.02 0.29
N ALA A 79 -3.25 -0.13 0.23
CA ALA A 79 -4.16 0.91 -0.25
C ALA A 79 -4.09 2.18 0.62
N SER A 80 -4.13 2.01 1.94
CA SER A 80 -4.07 3.11 2.90
C SER A 80 -2.75 3.88 2.81
N ILE A 81 -1.61 3.16 2.74
CA ILE A 81 -0.28 3.74 2.58
C ILE A 81 -0.20 4.54 1.27
N SER A 82 -0.71 3.98 0.16
CA SER A 82 -0.72 4.65 -1.14
C SER A 82 -1.47 5.97 -1.10
N ILE A 83 -2.67 6.00 -0.50
CA ILE A 83 -3.51 7.20 -0.39
C ILE A 83 -2.80 8.27 0.46
N ILE A 84 -2.32 7.91 1.65
CA ILE A 84 -1.65 8.84 2.57
C ILE A 84 -0.38 9.42 1.92
N CYS A 85 0.44 8.58 1.30
CA CYS A 85 1.66 9.04 0.64
C CYS A 85 1.35 9.94 -0.56
N SER A 86 0.33 9.63 -1.35
CA SER A 86 -0.10 10.44 -2.49
C SER A 86 -0.55 11.84 -2.05
N ILE A 87 -1.38 11.93 -1.00
CA ILE A 87 -1.80 13.21 -0.42
C ILE A 87 -0.58 14.00 0.08
N THR A 88 0.33 13.34 0.81
CA THR A 88 1.53 13.98 1.35
C THR A 88 2.45 14.48 0.25
N LEU A 89 2.62 13.73 -0.85
CA LEU A 89 3.38 14.17 -2.02
C LEU A 89 2.76 15.40 -2.69
N ILE A 90 1.43 15.44 -2.83
CA ILE A 90 0.72 16.61 -3.38
C ILE A 90 0.94 17.84 -2.51
N LEU A 91 0.78 17.71 -1.19
CA LEU A 91 1.05 18.79 -0.24
C LEU A 91 2.51 19.22 -0.28
N GLY A 92 3.45 18.27 -0.30
CA GLY A 92 4.88 18.57 -0.41
C GLY A 92 5.22 19.33 -1.69
N MET A 93 4.63 18.95 -2.83
CA MET A 93 4.82 19.66 -4.10
C MET A 93 4.28 21.08 -4.04
N TRP A 94 3.11 21.26 -3.43
CA TRP A 94 2.51 22.58 -3.25
C TRP A 94 3.36 23.47 -2.32
N ILE A 95 3.82 22.94 -1.18
CA ILE A 95 4.64 23.69 -0.23
C ILE A 95 6.01 24.04 -0.82
N VAL A 96 6.70 23.10 -1.47
CA VAL A 96 8.01 23.37 -2.12
C VAL A 96 7.90 24.44 -3.22
N ARG A 97 6.73 24.55 -3.85
CA ARG A 97 6.44 25.58 -4.84
C ARG A 97 6.36 26.98 -4.20
N HIS A 98 5.61 27.11 -3.10
CA HIS A 98 5.34 28.40 -2.46
C HIS A 98 6.42 28.83 -1.45
N PHE A 99 7.08 27.88 -0.78
CA PHE A 99 7.98 28.11 0.35
C PHE A 99 9.38 27.52 0.10
N SER A 100 9.98 27.83 -1.05
CA SER A 100 11.23 27.19 -1.52
C SER A 100 12.52 27.52 -0.74
N GLY A 101 12.43 28.29 0.33
CA GLY A 101 13.60 28.77 1.08
C GLY A 101 14.18 27.78 2.10
N ARG A 102 13.44 26.74 2.51
CA ARG A 102 13.90 25.75 3.51
C ARG A 102 14.08 24.37 2.89
N ASN A 103 15.22 23.74 3.18
CA ASN A 103 15.57 22.37 2.77
C ASN A 103 14.64 21.31 3.37
N ILE A 104 14.01 21.58 4.51
CA ILE A 104 13.08 20.67 5.19
C ILE A 104 11.89 20.26 4.29
N TRP A 105 11.46 21.14 3.39
CA TRP A 105 10.35 20.85 2.49
C TRP A 105 10.70 19.83 1.40
N GLY A 106 11.99 19.68 1.07
CA GLY A 106 12.43 18.62 0.17
C GLY A 106 12.27 17.22 0.78
N TRP A 107 12.39 17.09 2.10
CA TRP A 107 12.15 15.83 2.80
C TRP A 107 10.68 15.40 2.76
N MET A 108 9.74 16.36 2.73
CA MET A 108 8.32 16.06 2.52
C MET A 108 8.01 15.49 1.12
N LEU A 109 8.92 15.60 0.15
CA LEU A 109 8.79 14.93 -1.15
C LEU A 109 9.41 13.54 -1.13
N ILE A 110 10.60 13.39 -0.55
CA ILE A 110 11.35 12.14 -0.59
C ILE A 110 10.78 11.08 0.36
N VAL A 111 10.51 11.47 1.61
CA VAL A 111 10.09 10.52 2.66
C VAL A 111 8.81 9.78 2.27
N PRO A 112 7.73 10.45 1.83
CA PRO A 112 6.51 9.74 1.43
C PRO A 112 6.70 8.86 0.20
N GLY A 113 7.54 9.29 -0.76
CA GLY A 113 7.85 8.48 -1.94
C GLY A 113 8.55 7.17 -1.57
N ILE A 114 9.59 7.24 -0.73
CA ILE A 114 10.33 6.06 -0.24
C ILE A 114 9.43 5.21 0.66
N ALA A 115 8.70 5.82 1.59
CA ALA A 115 7.79 5.12 2.50
C ALA A 115 6.70 4.37 1.72
N ASN A 116 6.16 4.94 0.65
CA ASN A 116 5.20 4.25 -0.20
C ASN A 116 5.83 3.01 -0.83
N VAL A 117 6.99 3.13 -1.48
CA VAL A 117 7.67 1.98 -2.11
C VAL A 117 7.95 0.86 -1.11
N LEU A 118 8.56 1.20 0.03
CA LEU A 118 8.88 0.21 1.07
C LEU A 118 7.62 -0.41 1.67
N GLY A 119 6.57 0.38 1.88
CA GLY A 119 5.27 -0.10 2.34
C GLY A 119 4.63 -1.08 1.35
N GLN A 120 4.58 -0.73 0.06
CA GLN A 120 4.05 -1.62 -0.99
C GLN A 120 4.87 -2.91 -1.09
N MET A 121 6.22 -2.84 -1.03
CA MET A 121 7.08 -4.02 -1.02
C MET A 121 6.82 -4.93 0.19
N GLY A 122 6.66 -4.34 1.38
CA GLY A 122 6.34 -5.07 2.61
C GLY A 122 4.98 -5.75 2.55
N CYS A 123 3.95 -5.04 2.08
CA CYS A 123 2.60 -5.59 1.89
C CYS A 123 2.60 -6.71 0.84
N LEU A 124 3.30 -6.55 -0.28
CA LEU A 124 3.44 -7.57 -1.32
C LEU A 124 4.10 -8.84 -0.75
N ALA A 125 5.26 -8.69 -0.11
CA ALA A 125 5.98 -9.80 0.50
C ALA A 125 5.11 -10.51 1.57
N GLY A 126 4.45 -9.73 2.43
CA GLY A 126 3.54 -10.24 3.45
C GLY A 126 2.39 -11.06 2.86
N ALA A 127 1.71 -10.53 1.83
CA ALA A 127 0.61 -11.22 1.17
C ALA A 127 1.04 -12.57 0.57
N PHE A 128 2.17 -12.62 -0.13
CA PHE A 128 2.69 -13.85 -0.74
C PHE A 128 3.20 -14.85 0.30
N ILE A 129 3.88 -14.41 1.36
CA ILE A 129 4.34 -15.30 2.44
C ILE A 129 3.15 -15.92 3.18
N LEU A 130 2.14 -15.12 3.50
CA LEU A 130 0.94 -15.61 4.20
C LEU A 130 0.14 -16.58 3.33
N GLN A 131 0.04 -16.31 2.04
CA GLN A 131 -0.56 -17.23 1.08
C GLN A 131 0.22 -18.55 0.98
N ALA A 132 1.55 -18.50 0.92
CA ALA A 132 2.38 -19.70 0.84
C ALA A 132 2.27 -20.58 2.09
N LYS A 133 2.09 -19.98 3.28
CA LYS A 133 1.92 -20.72 4.54
C LYS A 133 0.53 -21.34 4.70
N ASN A 134 -0.51 -20.63 4.28
CA ASN A 134 -1.91 -20.98 4.54
C ASN A 134 -2.72 -21.04 3.24
N GLY A 135 -2.22 -21.83 2.29
CA GLY A 135 -2.79 -22.01 0.95
C GLY A 135 -4.01 -22.95 0.93
N GLU A 136 -4.57 -23.12 -0.26
CA GLU A 136 -5.73 -23.98 -0.53
C GLU A 136 -5.51 -25.44 -0.09
N ALA A 137 -6.60 -26.13 0.26
CA ALA A 137 -6.56 -27.58 0.46
C ALA A 137 -6.23 -28.29 -0.87
N LYS A 138 -5.48 -29.40 -0.80
CA LYS A 138 -5.10 -30.18 -1.99
C LYS A 138 -6.17 -31.21 -2.37
N SER A 139 -6.96 -31.66 -1.40
CA SER A 139 -8.09 -32.58 -1.61
C SER A 139 -9.34 -32.11 -0.87
N ALA A 140 -10.50 -32.55 -1.33
CA ALA A 140 -11.78 -32.40 -0.63
C ALA A 140 -11.78 -33.11 0.74
N ASP A 141 -10.96 -34.15 0.91
CA ASP A 141 -10.89 -34.92 2.17
C ASP A 141 -10.29 -34.13 3.33
N GLU A 142 -9.57 -33.03 3.05
CA GLU A 142 -8.99 -32.17 4.09
C GLU A 142 -10.03 -31.33 4.82
N VAL A 143 -11.23 -31.17 4.24
CA VAL A 143 -12.32 -30.37 4.80
C VAL A 143 -13.60 -31.18 4.71
N THR A 144 -14.09 -31.67 5.83
CA THR A 144 -15.34 -32.43 5.86
C THR A 144 -16.47 -31.56 6.36
N PHE A 145 -17.67 -31.75 5.81
CA PHE A 145 -18.87 -31.07 6.28
C PHE A 145 -19.73 -32.04 7.07
N VAL A 146 -19.78 -31.87 8.39
CA VAL A 146 -20.53 -32.75 9.30
C VAL A 146 -21.39 -31.88 10.23
N GLY A 147 -22.69 -32.18 10.31
CA GLY A 147 -23.60 -31.50 11.24
C GLY A 147 -23.73 -30.00 11.02
N GLY A 148 -23.68 -29.53 9.76
CA GLY A 148 -23.80 -28.10 9.44
C GLY A 148 -22.52 -27.29 9.62
N LYS A 149 -21.39 -27.94 9.96
CA LYS A 149 -20.11 -27.29 10.22
C LYS A 149 -19.00 -27.90 9.37
N TYR A 150 -18.04 -27.06 9.00
CA TYR A 150 -16.82 -27.49 8.33
C TYR A 150 -15.76 -27.87 9.36
N ILE A 151 -15.18 -29.04 9.21
CA ILE A 151 -14.11 -29.57 10.07
C ILE A 151 -12.84 -29.63 9.24
N THR A 152 -11.81 -28.87 9.65
CA THR A 152 -10.54 -28.74 8.91
C THR A 152 -9.37 -29.49 9.54
N GLY A 153 -9.62 -30.32 10.55
CA GLY A 153 -8.56 -31.04 11.26
C GLY A 153 -7.55 -30.13 11.97
N GLY A 154 -7.93 -28.89 12.30
CA GLY A 154 -7.06 -27.89 12.91
C GLY A 154 -6.20 -27.10 11.91
N LYS A 155 -6.36 -27.33 10.60
CA LYS A 155 -5.70 -26.53 9.57
C LYS A 155 -6.39 -25.17 9.43
N LEU A 156 -5.57 -24.14 9.34
CA LEU A 156 -5.98 -22.76 9.17
C LEU A 156 -5.91 -22.38 7.70
N TYR A 157 -6.91 -21.63 7.24
CA TYR A 157 -7.00 -21.15 5.86
C TYR A 157 -7.10 -19.64 5.84
N THR A 158 -6.48 -19.02 4.84
CA THR A 158 -6.75 -17.62 4.54
C THR A 158 -8.15 -17.47 3.93
N ARG A 159 -8.71 -16.28 4.04
CA ARG A 159 -10.03 -15.95 3.47
C ARG A 159 -10.10 -16.24 1.96
N ASP A 160 -9.02 -15.92 1.24
CA ASP A 160 -8.84 -16.20 -0.19
C ASP A 160 -8.77 -17.72 -0.47
N ALA A 161 -7.86 -18.43 0.21
CA ALA A 161 -7.73 -19.88 0.04
C ALA A 161 -9.03 -20.63 0.36
N TRP A 162 -9.79 -20.16 1.35
CA TRP A 162 -11.08 -20.73 1.71
C TRP A 162 -12.13 -20.52 0.63
N ALA A 163 -12.28 -19.29 0.11
CA ALA A 163 -13.22 -19.00 -0.97
C ALA A 163 -12.90 -19.83 -2.22
N CYS A 164 -11.63 -19.88 -2.64
CA CYS A 164 -11.22 -20.66 -3.80
C CYS A 164 -11.41 -22.17 -3.61
N MET A 165 -11.15 -22.67 -2.39
CA MET A 165 -11.39 -24.08 -2.07
C MET A 165 -12.88 -24.44 -2.06
N MET A 166 -13.75 -23.55 -1.53
CA MET A 166 -15.20 -23.76 -1.54
C MET A 166 -15.76 -23.77 -2.96
N ASP A 167 -15.28 -22.88 -3.82
CA ASP A 167 -15.65 -22.88 -5.24
C ASP A 167 -15.21 -24.18 -5.95
N LYS A 168 -14.00 -24.67 -5.63
CA LYS A 168 -13.43 -25.83 -6.31
C LYS A 168 -14.01 -27.18 -5.87
N TYR A 169 -14.22 -27.38 -4.57
CA TYR A 169 -14.61 -28.69 -4.01
C TYR A 169 -16.05 -28.74 -3.50
N PHE A 170 -16.66 -27.59 -3.22
CA PHE A 170 -18.02 -27.48 -2.66
C PHE A 170 -18.93 -26.61 -3.55
N HIS A 171 -18.66 -26.61 -4.86
CA HIS A 171 -19.33 -25.74 -5.82
C HIS A 171 -20.86 -25.84 -5.75
N GLU A 172 -21.39 -27.06 -5.64
CA GLU A 172 -22.84 -27.31 -5.59
C GLU A 172 -23.55 -26.63 -4.41
N ARG A 173 -22.82 -26.32 -3.33
CA ARG A 173 -23.39 -25.70 -2.13
C ARG A 173 -23.01 -24.24 -1.96
N GLU A 174 -21.75 -23.91 -2.20
CA GLU A 174 -21.16 -22.62 -1.86
C GLU A 174 -20.70 -21.83 -3.09
N GLY A 175 -20.81 -22.38 -4.30
CA GLY A 175 -20.25 -21.82 -5.54
C GLY A 175 -20.70 -20.39 -5.85
N ASP A 176 -21.97 -20.05 -5.60
CA ASP A 176 -22.55 -18.74 -5.93
C ASP A 176 -21.80 -17.55 -5.31
N TRP A 177 -21.40 -17.68 -4.04
CA TRP A 177 -20.59 -16.63 -3.39
C TRP A 177 -19.10 -16.93 -3.46
N ALA A 178 -18.71 -18.22 -3.40
CA ALA A 178 -17.32 -18.63 -3.29
C ALA A 178 -16.54 -18.31 -4.57
N GLY A 179 -17.12 -18.55 -5.75
CA GLY A 179 -16.47 -18.27 -7.03
C GLY A 179 -16.19 -16.77 -7.21
N LYS A 180 -17.18 -15.93 -6.89
CA LYS A 180 -17.00 -14.47 -6.93
C LYS A 180 -15.97 -14.01 -5.90
N ALA A 181 -16.06 -14.49 -4.67
CA ALA A 181 -15.12 -14.14 -3.62
C ALA A 181 -13.68 -14.56 -3.93
N CYS A 182 -13.47 -15.76 -4.47
CA CYS A 182 -12.16 -16.22 -4.92
C CYS A 182 -11.60 -15.29 -6.00
N SER A 183 -12.41 -14.95 -7.01
CA SER A 183 -11.97 -14.08 -8.11
C SER A 183 -11.60 -12.68 -7.64
N ASP A 184 -12.45 -12.06 -6.82
CA ASP A 184 -12.25 -10.70 -6.33
C ASP A 184 -11.03 -10.61 -5.39
N LEU A 185 -10.88 -11.54 -4.45
CA LEU A 185 -9.74 -11.57 -3.51
C LEU A 185 -8.41 -11.86 -4.22
N ARG A 186 -8.42 -12.80 -5.17
CA ARG A 186 -7.24 -13.09 -5.99
C ARG A 186 -6.83 -11.87 -6.82
N THR A 187 -7.80 -11.16 -7.38
CA THR A 187 -7.57 -9.93 -8.15
C THR A 187 -7.03 -8.82 -7.25
N GLY A 188 -7.60 -8.65 -6.04
CA GLY A 188 -7.13 -7.67 -5.05
C GLY A 188 -5.66 -7.85 -4.69
N ARG A 189 -5.22 -9.10 -4.46
CA ARG A 189 -3.79 -9.39 -4.22
C ARG A 189 -2.91 -9.04 -5.42
N ILE A 190 -3.33 -9.41 -6.64
CA ILE A 190 -2.56 -9.11 -7.86
C ILE A 190 -2.44 -7.59 -8.07
N LEU A 191 -3.43 -6.82 -7.62
CA LEU A 191 -3.45 -5.36 -7.72
C LEU A 191 -2.35 -4.66 -6.90
N ILE A 192 -1.73 -5.33 -5.92
CA ILE A 192 -0.56 -4.79 -5.22
C ILE A 192 0.62 -4.58 -6.20
N ILE A 193 0.75 -5.41 -7.25
CA ILE A 193 1.83 -5.29 -8.24
C ILE A 193 1.76 -3.96 -9.00
N PRO A 194 0.66 -3.58 -9.68
CA PRO A 194 0.57 -2.28 -10.34
C PRO A 194 0.64 -1.11 -9.35
N MET A 195 0.17 -1.27 -8.11
CA MET A 195 0.35 -0.26 -7.06
C MET A 195 1.83 -0.05 -6.70
N LEU A 196 2.61 -1.12 -6.57
CA LEU A 196 4.06 -1.04 -6.37
C LEU A 196 4.74 -0.34 -7.54
N LEU A 197 4.38 -0.68 -8.79
CA LEU A 197 4.92 -0.01 -9.97
C LEU A 197 4.59 1.50 -9.98
N CYS A 198 3.35 1.86 -9.65
CA CYS A 198 2.96 3.27 -9.51
C CYS A 198 3.78 3.97 -8.41
N SER A 199 3.99 3.31 -7.26
CA SER A 199 4.80 3.87 -6.18
C SER A 199 6.25 4.15 -6.60
N LEU A 200 6.85 3.28 -7.42
CA LEU A 200 8.20 3.48 -7.98
C LEU A 200 8.24 4.68 -8.93
N VAL A 201 7.21 4.87 -9.75
CA VAL A 201 7.09 6.05 -10.63
C VAL A 201 6.99 7.31 -9.78
N LEU A 202 6.15 7.31 -8.73
CA LEU A 202 5.98 8.45 -7.83
C LEU A 202 7.27 8.80 -7.08
N ALA A 203 7.97 7.80 -6.55
CA ALA A 203 9.26 7.99 -5.90
C ALA A 203 10.31 8.55 -6.88
N SER A 204 10.33 8.05 -8.12
CA SER A 204 11.22 8.54 -9.18
C SER A 204 10.95 10.01 -9.52
N LEU A 205 9.67 10.41 -9.61
CA LEU A 205 9.28 11.80 -9.82
C LEU A 205 9.68 12.70 -8.63
N ALA A 206 9.50 12.22 -7.39
CA ALA A 206 9.93 12.95 -6.21
C ALA A 206 11.45 13.17 -6.18
N LEU A 207 12.23 12.13 -6.48
CA LEU A 207 13.69 12.21 -6.61
C LEU A 207 14.11 13.18 -7.71
N TRP A 208 13.43 13.13 -8.86
CA TRP A 208 13.70 14.03 -9.98
C TRP A 208 13.44 15.51 -9.62
N GLN A 209 12.37 15.81 -8.87
CA GLN A 209 12.09 17.17 -8.38
C GLN A 209 13.22 17.69 -7.47
N VAL A 210 13.70 16.84 -6.57
CA VAL A 210 14.83 17.18 -5.69
C VAL A 210 16.11 17.38 -6.49
N GLN A 211 16.40 16.52 -7.47
CA GLN A 211 17.55 16.67 -8.35
C GLN A 211 17.54 18.00 -9.10
N ARG A 212 16.38 18.45 -9.59
CA ARG A 212 16.24 19.76 -10.25
C ARG A 212 16.57 20.94 -9.33
N ARG A 213 16.40 20.79 -8.02
CA ARG A 213 16.70 21.84 -7.01
C ARG A 213 18.16 21.87 -6.55
N GLY A 214 18.96 20.85 -6.88
CA GLY A 214 20.35 20.72 -6.43
C GLY A 214 20.67 19.36 -5.81
N GLY A 215 19.72 18.42 -5.82
CA GLY A 215 19.92 17.05 -5.36
C GLY A 215 20.09 16.93 -3.85
N ILE A 216 20.86 15.93 -3.43
CA ILE A 216 21.08 15.61 -2.01
C ILE A 216 21.81 16.76 -1.29
N ARG A 217 22.69 17.50 -1.97
CA ARG A 217 23.38 18.67 -1.38
C ARG A 217 22.39 19.76 -0.98
N TRP A 218 21.35 19.99 -1.79
CA TRP A 218 20.28 20.93 -1.45
C TRP A 218 19.44 20.43 -0.26
N LEU A 219 19.15 19.13 -0.18
CA LEU A 219 18.43 18.55 0.96
C LEU A 219 19.19 18.68 2.29
N LEU A 220 20.50 18.43 2.27
CA LEU A 220 21.33 18.42 3.48
C LEU A 220 21.74 19.83 3.91
N HIS A 221 22.19 20.66 2.96
CA HIS A 221 22.84 21.94 3.28
C HIS A 221 22.06 23.17 2.79
N GLY A 222 20.92 23.01 2.11
CA GLY A 222 20.15 24.12 1.57
C GLY A 222 20.78 24.84 0.37
N VAL A 223 22.00 24.45 -0.05
CA VAL A 223 22.72 25.06 -1.17
C VAL A 223 22.14 24.59 -2.50
N GLY A 224 21.39 25.46 -3.17
CA GLY A 224 20.77 25.17 -4.47
C GLY A 224 21.76 25.23 -5.65
N LYS A 225 21.39 24.63 -6.79
CA LYS A 225 22.22 24.52 -8.01
C LYS A 225 22.75 25.86 -8.56
N HIS A 226 22.14 26.99 -8.22
CA HIS A 226 22.55 28.32 -8.67
C HIS A 226 23.42 29.11 -7.68
N SER A 227 23.74 28.55 -6.52
CA SER A 227 24.60 29.24 -5.53
C SER A 227 26.09 29.25 -5.89
N ASN A 228 26.51 28.44 -6.88
CA ASN A 228 27.93 28.22 -7.22
C ASN A 228 28.34 28.80 -8.58
N LYS A 229 27.64 29.82 -9.12
CA LYS A 229 28.29 30.61 -10.16
C LYS A 229 29.26 31.56 -9.44
N PRO A 230 30.59 31.34 -9.50
CA PRO A 230 31.50 32.37 -9.07
C PRO A 230 31.18 33.61 -9.90
N GLU A 231 30.93 34.75 -9.24
CA GLU A 231 31.05 36.04 -9.89
C GLU A 231 32.47 36.09 -10.46
N SER A 232 32.58 35.85 -11.77
CA SER A 232 33.77 36.24 -12.52
C SER A 232 33.82 37.76 -12.43
N ILE A 233 34.52 38.25 -11.41
CA ILE A 233 34.97 39.63 -11.31
C ILE A 233 35.82 39.85 -12.55
N GLY A 234 35.24 40.49 -13.56
CA GLY A 234 36.00 41.00 -14.70
C GLY A 234 36.90 42.11 -14.19
N LEU A 235 38.21 41.82 -14.17
CA LEU A 235 39.27 42.81 -14.20
C LEU A 235 39.80 42.89 -15.62
#